data_AF-A0A936NXV9-F1
#
_entry.id   AF-A0A936NXV9-F1
#
_cell.length_a   1.000
_cell.length_b   1.000
_cell.length_c   1.000
_cell.angle_alpha   90.00
_cell.angle_beta   90.00
_cell.angle_gamma   90.00
#
_symmetry.space_group_name_H-M   'P 1'
#
loop_
_entity.id
_entity.type
_entity.pdbx_description
1 polymer ?
#
loop_
_entity_poly.entity_id
_entity_poly.type
_entity_poly.pdbx_seq_one_letter_code
_entity_poly.pdbx_strand_id
1 'polypeptide(L)'
;MIRMESRGLFADKEKPVWKNELLNYYNLVNSSFREEGLSDIDNFHNKCAILGTLLQIVPQSNPKYDDILKDYISFISQNRTQQESVIEWLWQARVVLLRMKLTKQSPDSVLKALSNSGDELLKLIAETRMFKAKNK
;
A
#
# COMPACT_ATOMS: atom_id res chain seq x y z
N MET A 1 25.54 23.68 1.79
CA MET A 1 25.29 22.22 1.80
C MET A 1 24.48 21.92 3.06
N ILE A 2 23.14 21.97 2.96
CA ILE A 2 22.26 21.81 4.13
C ILE A 2 21.98 20.32 4.30
N ARG A 3 22.56 19.75 5.35
CA ARG A 3 22.28 18.38 5.81
C ARG A 3 20.97 18.43 6.58
N MET A 4 19.84 18.26 5.88
CA MET A 4 18.54 18.14 6.52
C MET A 4 18.50 16.85 7.34
N GLU A 5 18.51 17.01 8.65
CA GLU A 5 18.36 15.96 9.65
C GLU A 5 16.99 15.30 9.48
N SER A 6 16.96 14.17 8.78
CA SER A 6 15.76 13.34 8.60
C SER A 6 15.29 12.67 9.91
N ARG A 7 15.96 12.93 11.05
CA ARG A 7 15.70 12.30 12.34
C ARG A 7 14.52 12.93 13.10
N GLY A 8 14.10 14.15 12.77
CA GLY A 8 12.99 14.83 13.44
C GLY A 8 11.59 14.43 12.99
N LEU A 9 11.38 14.16 11.69
CA LEU A 9 10.04 13.93 11.11
C LEU A 9 9.39 12.59 11.52
N PHE A 10 10.18 11.65 12.04
CA PHE A 10 9.71 10.33 12.47
C PHE A 10 9.63 10.19 14.00
N ALA A 11 10.21 11.11 14.77
CA ALA A 11 10.20 11.06 16.22
C ALA A 11 8.76 11.14 16.80
N ASP A 12 7.86 11.83 16.10
CA ASP A 12 6.44 11.89 16.46
C ASP A 12 5.68 10.61 16.15
N LYS A 13 6.14 9.80 15.19
CA LYS A 13 5.46 8.57 14.77
C LYS A 13 5.65 7.39 15.74
N GLU A 14 6.58 7.53 16.67
CA GLU A 14 6.76 6.58 17.77
C GLU A 14 5.92 6.92 19.00
N LYS A 15 5.36 8.13 19.06
CA LYS A 15 4.54 8.59 20.20
C LYS A 15 3.22 7.80 20.28
N PRO A 16 2.73 7.47 21.50
CA PRO A 16 1.47 6.76 21.68
C PRO A 16 0.27 7.45 21.03
N VAL A 17 0.21 8.79 21.08
CA VAL A 17 -0.87 9.57 20.48
C VAL A 17 -0.93 9.33 18.97
N TRP A 18 0.21 9.43 18.27
CA TRP A 18 0.25 9.19 16.83
C TRP A 18 -0.15 7.75 16.48
N LYS A 19 0.31 6.77 17.27
CA LYS A 19 -0.04 5.35 17.09
C LYS A 19 -1.54 5.12 17.25
N ASN A 20 -2.20 5.75 18.22
CA ASN A 20 -3.63 5.64 18.45
C ASN A 20 -4.45 6.30 17.34
N GLU A 21 -4.08 7.52 16.93
CA GLU A 21 -4.76 8.23 15.83
C GLU A 21 -4.64 7.47 14.50
N LEU A 22 -3.44 6.95 14.20
CA LEU A 22 -3.23 6.09 13.03
C LEU A 22 -4.14 4.86 13.07
N LEU A 23 -4.22 4.19 14.23
CA LEU A 23 -5.03 2.99 14.39
C LEU A 23 -6.51 3.29 14.19
N ASN A 24 -7.00 4.38 14.79
CA ASN A 24 -8.39 4.82 14.66
C ASN A 24 -8.73 5.12 13.20
N TYR A 25 -7.87 5.88 12.51
CA TYR A 25 -8.07 6.23 11.11
C TYR A 25 -8.03 4.99 10.20
N TYR A 26 -7.07 4.09 10.41
CA TYR A 26 -6.98 2.84 9.65
C TYR A 26 -8.22 1.94 9.85
N ASN A 27 -8.70 1.79 11.09
CA ASN A 27 -9.91 1.01 11.37
C ASN A 27 -11.16 1.62 10.71
N LEU A 28 -11.27 2.95 10.68
CA LEU A 28 -12.36 3.64 9.99
C LEU A 28 -12.35 3.35 8.48
N VAL A 29 -11.16 3.41 7.85
CA VAL A 29 -10.99 3.15 6.42
C VAL A 29 -11.32 1.69 6.06
N ASN A 30 -11.01 0.75 6.95
CA ASN A 30 -11.26 -0.66 6.67
C ASN A 30 -12.69 -1.12 6.93
N SER A 31 -13.36 -0.58 7.94
CA SER A 31 -14.69 -1.06 8.35
C SER A 31 -15.83 -0.60 7.43
N SER A 32 -15.77 0.62 6.89
CA SER A 32 -16.92 1.20 6.20
C SER A 32 -16.57 2.26 5.14
N PHE A 33 -15.36 2.25 4.59
CA PHE A 33 -14.99 3.28 3.61
C PHE A 33 -15.82 3.18 2.33
N ARG A 34 -16.76 4.12 2.21
CA ARG A 34 -17.48 4.48 1.00
C ARG A 34 -17.93 5.92 1.15
N GLU A 35 -17.55 6.77 0.20
CA GLU A 35 -18.03 8.13 0.12
C GLU A 35 -19.35 8.15 -0.66
N GLU A 36 -20.39 8.70 -0.03
CA GLU A 36 -21.71 8.84 -0.66
C GLU A 36 -21.63 9.78 -1.87
N GLY A 37 -22.32 9.42 -2.95
CA GLY A 37 -22.35 10.21 -4.18
C GLY A 37 -21.17 9.98 -5.14
N LEU A 38 -20.16 9.19 -4.76
CA LEU A 38 -19.08 8.80 -5.66
C LEU A 38 -19.39 7.50 -6.42
N SER A 39 -18.80 7.36 -7.61
CA SER A 39 -18.84 6.09 -8.35
C SER A 39 -18.05 4.99 -7.62
N ASP A 40 -18.27 3.73 -8.00
CA ASP A 40 -17.52 2.62 -7.39
C ASP A 40 -16.03 2.67 -7.76
N ILE A 41 -15.68 3.19 -8.95
CA ILE A 41 -14.29 3.42 -9.38
C ILE A 41 -13.64 4.54 -8.57
N ASP A 42 -14.35 5.65 -8.32
CA ASP A 42 -13.83 6.74 -7.50
C ASP A 42 -13.62 6.28 -6.05
N ASN A 43 -14.57 5.52 -5.50
CA ASN A 43 -14.42 4.90 -4.19
C ASN A 43 -13.22 3.93 -4.13
N PHE A 44 -13.01 3.14 -5.18
CA PHE A 44 -11.83 2.28 -5.32
C PHE A 44 -10.54 3.10 -5.32
N HIS A 45 -10.48 4.19 -6.08
CA HIS A 45 -9.32 5.08 -6.14
C HIS A 45 -9.05 5.75 -4.79
N ASN A 46 -10.06 6.28 -4.12
CA ASN A 46 -9.88 6.95 -2.84
C ASN A 46 -9.38 5.97 -1.79
N LYS A 47 -9.94 4.76 -1.70
CA LYS A 47 -9.47 3.76 -0.74
C LYS A 47 -8.02 3.33 -1.03
N CYS A 48 -7.67 3.13 -2.30
CA CYS A 48 -6.29 2.86 -2.71
C CYS A 48 -5.35 4.03 -2.36
N ALA A 49 -5.77 5.28 -2.58
CA ALA A 49 -4.96 6.46 -2.25
C ALA A 49 -4.71 6.56 -0.75
N ILE A 50 -5.71 6.29 0.08
CA ILE A 50 -5.61 6.31 1.54
C ILE A 50 -4.67 5.22 2.04
N LEU A 51 -4.95 3.95 1.71
CA LEU A 51 -4.11 2.82 2.14
C LEU A 51 -2.67 2.96 1.61
N GLY A 52 -2.50 3.44 0.38
CA GLY A 52 -1.18 3.72 -0.19
C GLY A 52 -0.44 4.86 0.52
N THR A 53 -1.15 5.85 1.06
CA THR A 53 -0.58 6.93 1.87
C THR A 53 -0.21 6.42 3.26
N LEU A 54 -1.02 5.56 3.86
CA LEU A 54 -0.69 4.86 5.11
C LEU A 54 0.62 4.08 4.98
N LEU A 55 0.80 3.31 3.90
CA LEU A 55 2.06 2.62 3.60
C LEU A 55 3.26 3.55 3.41
N GLN A 56 3.04 4.83 3.07
CA GLN A 56 4.12 5.80 2.93
C GLN A 56 4.51 6.41 4.29
N ILE A 57 3.54 6.63 5.18
CA ILE A 57 3.79 7.33 6.45
C ILE A 57 4.16 6.38 7.58
N VAL A 58 3.66 5.13 7.57
CA VAL A 58 3.92 4.14 8.61
C VAL A 58 5.32 3.54 8.43
N PRO A 59 6.19 3.57 9.48
CA PRO A 59 7.48 2.90 9.42
C PRO A 59 7.32 1.40 9.21
N GLN A 60 8.17 0.76 8.39
CA GLN A 60 8.13 -0.70 8.19
C GLN A 60 8.42 -1.52 9.45
N SER A 61 9.17 -0.95 10.40
CA SER A 61 9.40 -1.57 11.71
C SER A 61 8.14 -1.62 12.57
N ASN A 62 7.10 -0.86 12.21
CA ASN A 62 5.82 -0.91 12.89
C ASN A 62 5.04 -2.13 12.38
N PRO A 63 4.59 -3.04 13.28
CA PRO A 63 3.81 -4.22 12.89
C PRO A 63 2.56 -3.88 12.05
N LYS A 64 2.00 -2.68 12.20
CA LYS A 64 0.85 -2.22 11.43
C LYS A 64 1.15 -2.04 9.94
N TYR A 65 2.41 -1.87 9.56
CA TYR A 65 2.78 -1.77 8.16
C TYR A 65 2.35 -3.00 7.37
N ASP A 66 2.63 -4.19 7.90
CA ASP A 66 2.31 -5.45 7.24
C ASP A 66 0.79 -5.67 7.20
N ASP A 67 0.06 -5.25 8.25
CA ASP A 67 -1.41 -5.28 8.27
C ASP A 67 -1.99 -4.39 7.15
N ILE A 68 -1.53 -3.14 7.05
CA ILE A 68 -1.99 -2.19 6.02
C ILE A 68 -1.66 -2.72 4.62
N LEU A 69 -0.47 -3.30 4.45
CA LEU A 69 -0.04 -3.86 3.17
C LEU A 69 -0.91 -5.04 2.76
N LYS A 70 -1.17 -5.95 3.69
CA LYS A 70 -2.04 -7.11 3.47
C LYS A 70 -3.43 -6.66 3.09
N ASP A 71 -3.98 -5.66 3.76
CA ASP A 71 -5.31 -5.15 3.47
C ASP A 71 -5.39 -4.40 2.15
N TYR A 72 -4.36 -3.63 1.79
CA TYR A 72 -4.24 -3.04 0.46
C TYR A 72 -4.32 -4.12 -0.61
N ILE A 73 -3.49 -5.15 -0.49
CA ILE A 73 -3.39 -6.24 -1.47
C ILE A 73 -4.69 -7.03 -1.51
N SER A 74 -5.29 -7.34 -0.36
CA SER A 74 -6.58 -8.01 -0.28
C SER A 74 -7.66 -7.18 -0.98
N PHE A 75 -7.72 -5.88 -0.70
CA PHE A 75 -8.69 -4.98 -1.30
C PHE A 75 -8.57 -4.95 -2.82
N ILE A 76 -7.37 -4.73 -3.38
CA ILE A 76 -7.20 -4.72 -4.84
C ILE A 76 -7.50 -6.09 -5.46
N SER A 77 -7.12 -7.20 -4.82
CA SER A 77 -7.30 -8.55 -5.36
C SER A 77 -8.76 -9.01 -5.42
N GLN A 78 -9.61 -8.46 -4.54
CA GLN A 78 -11.01 -8.83 -4.42
C GLN A 78 -11.95 -7.81 -5.09
N ASN A 79 -11.43 -6.65 -5.49
CA ASN A 79 -12.26 -5.60 -6.07
C ASN A 79 -12.61 -5.89 -7.53
N ARG A 80 -13.89 -5.69 -7.88
CA ARG A 80 -14.43 -5.90 -9.22
C ARG A 80 -13.93 -4.88 -10.25
N THR A 81 -13.27 -3.80 -9.85
CA THR A 81 -12.69 -2.81 -10.78
C THR A 81 -11.75 -3.45 -11.81
N GLN A 82 -11.13 -4.60 -11.51
CA GLN A 82 -10.37 -5.36 -12.52
C GLN A 82 -11.21 -5.73 -13.75
N GLN A 83 -12.50 -6.06 -13.57
CA GLN A 83 -13.42 -6.43 -14.65
C GLN A 83 -13.96 -5.20 -15.38
N GLU A 84 -14.12 -4.08 -14.67
CA GLU A 84 -14.67 -2.83 -15.21
C GLU A 84 -13.61 -2.00 -15.94
N SER A 85 -12.40 -1.91 -15.37
CA SER A 85 -11.25 -1.20 -15.93
C SER A 85 -9.94 -1.79 -15.42
N VAL A 86 -9.39 -2.73 -16.20
CA VAL A 86 -8.08 -3.35 -15.94
C VAL A 86 -6.96 -2.31 -15.81
N ILE A 87 -7.04 -1.20 -16.58
CA ILE A 87 -6.01 -0.15 -16.57
C ILE A 87 -5.97 0.56 -15.22
N GLU A 88 -7.13 0.97 -14.70
CA GLU A 88 -7.23 1.63 -13.39
C GLU A 88 -6.79 0.70 -12.25
N TRP A 89 -7.20 -0.56 -12.33
CA TRP A 89 -6.78 -1.58 -11.39
C TRP A 89 -5.26 -1.81 -11.41
N LEU A 90 -4.67 -1.99 -12.60
CA LEU A 90 -3.22 -2.18 -12.77
C LEU A 90 -2.43 -0.95 -12.31
N TRP A 91 -2.97 0.25 -12.49
CA TRP A 91 -2.34 1.47 -12.03
C TRP A 91 -2.15 1.45 -10.51
N GLN A 92 -3.18 1.07 -9.75
CA GLN A 92 -3.08 0.98 -8.29
C GLN A 92 -2.06 -0.09 -7.84
N ALA A 93 -2.06 -1.27 -8.46
CA ALA A 93 -1.04 -2.30 -8.23
C ALA A 93 0.39 -1.79 -8.51
N ARG A 94 0.56 -1.00 -9.58
CA ARG A 94 1.84 -0.39 -9.93
C ARG A 94 2.26 0.71 -8.93
N VAL A 95 1.32 1.50 -8.42
CA VAL A 95 1.60 2.58 -7.46
C VAL A 95 2.28 2.03 -6.21
N VAL A 96 1.80 0.91 -5.65
CA VAL A 96 2.45 0.27 -4.49
C VAL A 96 3.91 -0.08 -4.78
N LEU A 97 4.16 -0.73 -5.93
CA LEU A 97 5.51 -1.12 -6.34
C LEU A 97 6.43 0.07 -6.61
N LEU A 98 5.90 1.19 -7.11
CA LEU A 98 6.67 2.42 -7.33
C LEU A 98 7.00 3.11 -6.01
N ARG A 99 6.04 3.21 -5.09
CA ARG A 99 6.25 3.85 -3.78
C ARG A 99 7.36 3.15 -3.01
N MET A 100 7.44 1.83 -3.07
CA MET A 100 8.53 1.08 -2.42
C MET A 100 9.92 1.32 -3.01
N LYS A 101 10.02 1.51 -4.33
CA LYS A 101 11.30 1.84 -4.96
C LYS A 101 11.83 3.19 -4.47
N LEU A 102 10.93 4.14 -4.23
CA LEU A 102 11.28 5.49 -3.79
C LEU A 102 11.69 5.53 -2.32
N THR A 103 11.19 4.62 -1.48
CA THR A 103 11.48 4.58 -0.05
C THR A 103 12.78 3.88 0.32
N LYS A 104 13.59 3.38 -0.65
CA LYS A 104 14.80 2.54 -0.44
C LYS A 104 14.53 1.31 0.45
N GLN A 105 13.28 0.87 0.51
CA GLN A 105 12.84 -0.25 1.34
C GLN A 105 13.09 -1.58 0.64
N SER A 106 13.24 -2.67 1.42
CA SER A 106 13.37 -4.00 0.82
C SER A 106 12.06 -4.36 0.09
N PRO A 107 12.11 -4.67 -1.21
CA PRO A 107 10.93 -5.04 -1.98
C PRO A 107 10.37 -6.42 -1.60
N ASP A 108 11.08 -7.20 -0.77
CA ASP A 108 10.80 -8.62 -0.55
C ASP A 108 9.46 -8.88 0.13
N SER A 109 9.08 -8.09 1.14
CA SER A 109 7.82 -8.30 1.87
C SER A 109 6.60 -8.07 0.98
N VAL A 110 6.64 -7.05 0.12
CA VAL A 110 5.56 -6.74 -0.81
C VAL A 110 5.51 -7.70 -1.98
N LEU A 111 6.66 -8.07 -2.56
CA LEU A 111 6.69 -9.08 -3.61
C LEU A 111 6.14 -10.41 -3.11
N LYS A 112 6.45 -10.78 -1.85
CA LYS A 112 5.88 -11.95 -1.18
C LYS A 112 4.38 -11.79 -0.92
N ALA A 113 3.91 -10.62 -0.52
CA ALA A 113 2.49 -10.39 -0.31
C ALA A 113 1.70 -10.44 -1.64
N LEU A 114 2.25 -9.88 -2.72
CA LEU A 114 1.67 -9.94 -4.06
C LEU A 114 1.65 -11.37 -4.61
N SER A 115 2.73 -12.16 -4.42
CA SER A 115 2.74 -13.57 -4.83
C SER A 115 1.71 -14.43 -4.08
N ASN A 116 1.30 -14.01 -2.89
CA ASN A 116 0.33 -14.71 -2.05
C ASN A 116 -1.09 -14.15 -2.16
N SER A 117 -1.32 -13.14 -3.01
CA SER A 117 -2.58 -12.38 -3.08
C SER A 117 -3.79 -13.15 -3.65
N GLY A 118 -3.58 -14.38 -4.14
CA GLY A 118 -4.62 -15.14 -4.85
C GLY A 118 -4.82 -14.71 -6.30
N ASP A 119 -4.66 -13.42 -6.62
CA ASP A 119 -4.79 -12.86 -7.97
C ASP A 119 -3.60 -13.22 -8.89
N GLU A 120 -3.90 -13.73 -10.07
CA GLU A 120 -2.91 -14.24 -11.03
C GLU A 120 -2.07 -13.14 -11.67
N LEU A 121 -2.63 -11.95 -11.91
CA LEU A 121 -1.90 -10.82 -12.46
C LEU A 121 -0.94 -10.23 -11.42
N LEU A 122 -1.37 -10.11 -10.16
CA LEU A 122 -0.49 -9.67 -9.07
C LEU A 122 0.65 -10.67 -8.83
N LYS A 123 0.38 -11.98 -8.91
CA LYS A 123 1.41 -13.03 -8.89
C LYS A 123 2.42 -12.86 -10.02
N LEU A 124 1.95 -12.74 -11.26
CA LEU A 124 2.79 -12.57 -12.44
C LEU A 124 3.67 -11.31 -12.34
N ILE A 125 3.10 -10.20 -11.83
CA ILE A 125 3.85 -8.97 -11.57
C ILE A 125 4.96 -9.21 -10.55
N ALA A 126 4.67 -9.92 -9.45
CA ALA A 126 5.66 -10.24 -8.43
C ALA A 126 6.80 -11.11 -8.99
N GLU A 127 6.47 -12.18 -9.70
CA GLU A 127 7.43 -13.10 -10.32
C GLU A 127 8.33 -12.41 -11.33
N THR A 128 7.76 -11.60 -12.22
CA THR A 128 8.52 -10.84 -13.22
C THR A 128 9.53 -9.91 -12.55
N ARG A 129 9.15 -9.28 -11.42
CA ARG A 129 10.05 -8.40 -10.67
C ARG A 129 11.14 -9.18 -9.95
N MET A 130 10.82 -10.30 -9.32
CA MET A 130 11.80 -11.19 -8.69
C MET A 130 12.80 -11.72 -9.70
N PHE A 131 12.34 -12.14 -10.88
CA PHE A 131 13.20 -12.59 -11.98
C PHE A 131 14.15 -11.49 -12.43
N LYS A 132 13.65 -10.26 -12.65
CA LYS A 132 14.51 -9.11 -13.02
C LYS A 132 15.51 -8.73 -11.94
N ALA A 133 15.22 -8.97 -10.66
CA ALA A 133 16.14 -8.69 -9.56
C ALA A 133 17.27 -9.72 -9.48
N LYS A 134 16.98 -11.00 -9.76
CA LYS A 134 17.98 -12.09 -9.74
C LYS A 134 18.95 -12.08 -10.92
N ASN A 135 18.58 -11.45 -12.03
CA ASN A 135 19.35 -11.42 -13.28
C ASN A 135 19.99 -10.04 -13.55
N LYS A 136 20.23 -9.26 -12.50
CA LYS A 136 20.98 -8.00 -12.52
C LYS A 136 22.26 -8.17 -11.75
#